data_AF-A0A0R3GTP1-F1
#
_entry.id   AF-A0A0R3GTP1-F1
#
_cell.length_a   1.000
_cell.length_b   1.000
_cell.length_c   1.000
_cell.angle_alpha   90.00
_cell.angle_beta   90.00
_cell.angle_gamma   90.00
#
_symmetry.space_group_name_H-M   'P 1'
#
loop_
_entity.id
_entity.type
_entity.pdbx_description
1 polymer ?
#
loop_
_entity_poly.entity_id
_entity_poly.type
_entity_poly.pdbx_seq_one_letter_code
_entity_poly.pdbx_strand_id
1 'polypeptide(L)'
;MDLGQDACVTAHWSTADIPDQTGRVAIITGANTGLGLETARALAAAGAQVVLAVRDLDKGAAAVEEIGKTTPAGNLALQRLDLSSLSDIRSAAEQLGDQYPQIDLLINNAGVMYPPKGNTADGFELQFGTNHLGHFALTALLLENLTTVRGSRVVTVSSNGHKFRAAIHFDDLQWERDYSRVGAYAQSKLANLLFTYELQRRLQAAGAETVALAAHPGASGTELMRHITFGPEALSAAALKLAQSPAMGALPSLRAATDPTAVGGQYYGPSGFGEFRGYPKVVKSTRQSHDQALQQRLWSVSEELTGVNFPV
;
A
#
# COMPACT_ATOMS: atom_id res chain seq x y z
N MET A 1 -11.15 35.86 -37.55
CA MET A 1 -9.98 35.10 -37.07
C MET A 1 -9.94 35.29 -35.58
N ASP A 2 -10.47 34.32 -34.84
CA ASP A 2 -10.34 34.28 -33.39
C ASP A 2 -9.92 32.85 -33.05
N LEU A 3 -8.63 32.68 -32.79
CA LEU A 3 -8.03 31.43 -32.38
C LEU A 3 -8.02 31.45 -30.85
N GLY A 4 -9.11 30.98 -30.26
CA GLY A 4 -9.16 30.63 -28.84
C GLY A 4 -8.14 29.53 -28.57
N GLN A 5 -7.04 29.90 -27.91
CA GLN A 5 -6.11 28.97 -27.31
C GLN A 5 -6.82 28.29 -26.14
N ASP A 6 -7.39 27.11 -26.37
CA ASP A 6 -7.68 26.16 -25.31
C ASP A 6 -6.35 25.66 -24.74
N ALA A 7 -5.84 26.39 -23.76
CA ALA A 7 -4.82 25.89 -22.86
C ALA A 7 -5.45 24.72 -22.10
N CYS A 8 -5.21 23.50 -22.59
CA CYS A 8 -5.50 22.26 -21.87
C CYS A 8 -4.61 22.22 -20.61
N VAL A 9 -5.06 22.87 -19.54
CA VAL A 9 -4.47 22.71 -18.21
C VAL A 9 -4.70 21.25 -17.83
N THR A 10 -3.64 20.45 -17.80
CA THR A 10 -3.70 19.07 -17.28
C THR A 10 -4.12 19.15 -15.81
N ALA A 11 -5.41 18.93 -15.54
CA ALA A 11 -5.95 19.04 -14.19
C ALA A 11 -5.20 18.09 -13.24
N HIS A 12 -4.78 18.63 -12.10
CA HIS A 12 -4.09 17.88 -11.06
C HIS A 12 -5.11 17.07 -10.24
N TRP A 13 -4.99 15.74 -10.25
CA TRP A 13 -5.87 14.87 -9.46
C TRP A 13 -5.59 15.00 -7.95
N SER A 14 -6.64 15.17 -7.16
CA SER A 14 -6.61 15.45 -5.72
C SER A 14 -7.74 14.72 -4.97
N THR A 15 -7.88 14.94 -3.66
CA THR A 15 -9.00 14.40 -2.89
C THR A 15 -10.38 14.91 -3.36
N ALA A 16 -10.44 16.07 -4.02
CA ALA A 16 -11.67 16.61 -4.59
C ALA A 16 -12.16 15.81 -5.81
N ASP A 17 -11.30 14.99 -6.41
CA ASP A 17 -11.60 14.15 -7.57
C ASP A 17 -12.01 12.72 -7.15
N ILE A 18 -12.09 12.44 -5.84
CA ILE A 18 -12.59 11.17 -5.33
C ILE A 18 -14.12 11.15 -5.54
N PRO A 19 -14.65 10.18 -6.32
CA PRO A 19 -16.10 10.03 -6.46
C PRO A 19 -16.75 9.67 -5.12
N ASP A 20 -18.07 9.82 -5.00
CA ASP A 20 -18.82 9.33 -3.84
C ASP A 20 -18.50 7.85 -3.55
N GLN A 21 -18.15 7.56 -2.31
CA GLN A 21 -17.82 6.23 -1.80
C GLN A 21 -18.89 5.70 -0.83
N THR A 22 -20.04 6.35 -0.72
CA THR A 22 -21.15 5.91 0.12
C THR A 22 -21.53 4.45 -0.17
N GLY A 23 -21.62 3.64 0.88
CA GLY A 23 -21.93 2.22 0.80
C GLY A 23 -20.74 1.32 0.45
N ARG A 24 -19.54 1.88 0.23
CA ARG A 24 -18.32 1.11 -0.03
C ARG A 24 -17.53 0.85 1.24
N VAL A 25 -16.91 -0.33 1.33
CA VAL A 25 -16.05 -0.72 2.46
C VAL A 25 -14.57 -0.68 2.07
N ALA A 26 -13.79 0.09 2.82
CA ALA A 26 -12.35 0.23 2.63
C ALA A 26 -11.56 -0.25 3.84
N ILE A 27 -10.70 -1.25 3.66
CA ILE A 27 -9.76 -1.74 4.67
C ILE A 27 -8.38 -1.18 4.37
N ILE A 28 -7.77 -0.52 5.36
CA ILE A 28 -6.47 0.15 5.19
C ILE A 28 -5.52 -0.32 6.28
N THR A 29 -4.43 -0.98 5.88
CA THR A 29 -3.40 -1.41 6.84
C THR A 29 -2.53 -0.22 7.27
N GLY A 30 -2.21 -0.12 8.55
CA GLY A 30 -1.34 0.93 9.09
C GLY A 30 -1.94 2.33 8.99
N ALA A 31 -3.25 2.45 9.24
CA ALA A 31 -4.02 3.68 9.05
C ALA A 31 -4.07 4.62 10.27
N ASN A 32 -3.29 4.38 11.32
CA ASN A 32 -3.28 5.23 12.51
C ASN A 32 -2.38 6.47 12.40
N THR A 33 -1.46 6.54 11.43
CA THR A 33 -0.59 7.70 11.23
C THR A 33 -0.22 7.89 9.75
N GLY A 34 0.37 9.05 9.44
CA GLY A 34 1.02 9.30 8.14
C GLY A 34 0.10 9.09 6.94
N LEU A 35 0.60 8.34 5.94
CA LEU A 35 -0.11 8.10 4.67
C LEU A 35 -1.43 7.35 4.86
N GLY A 36 -1.44 6.35 5.74
CA GLY A 36 -2.63 5.54 5.99
C GLY A 36 -3.74 6.36 6.65
N LEU A 37 -3.39 7.24 7.60
CA LEU A 37 -4.34 8.15 8.24
C LEU A 37 -4.97 9.12 7.23
N GLU A 38 -4.16 9.73 6.37
CA GLU A 38 -4.67 10.65 5.33
C GLU A 38 -5.51 9.93 4.28
N THR A 39 -5.15 8.69 3.93
CA THR A 39 -5.95 7.85 3.04
C THR A 39 -7.30 7.51 3.69
N ALA A 40 -7.31 7.13 4.97
CA ALA A 40 -8.52 6.85 5.72
C ALA A 40 -9.44 8.08 5.83
N ARG A 41 -8.86 9.24 6.15
CA ARG A 41 -9.58 10.51 6.25
C ARG A 41 -10.26 10.88 4.94
N ALA A 42 -9.53 10.80 3.81
CA ALA A 42 -10.07 11.16 2.51
C ALA A 42 -11.21 10.23 2.07
N LEU A 43 -11.07 8.91 2.29
CA LEU A 43 -12.12 7.95 1.94
C LEU A 43 -13.36 8.10 2.84
N ALA A 44 -13.18 8.30 4.14
CA ALA A 44 -14.28 8.53 5.07
C ALA A 44 -15.01 9.85 4.78
N ALA A 45 -14.28 10.91 4.40
CA ALA A 45 -14.85 12.18 3.95
C ALA A 45 -15.64 12.05 2.64
N ALA A 46 -15.27 11.09 1.78
CA ALA A 46 -16.00 10.74 0.57
C ALA A 46 -17.17 9.75 0.82
N GLY A 47 -17.45 9.39 2.07
CA GLY A 47 -18.61 8.57 2.44
C GLY A 47 -18.34 7.06 2.63
N ALA A 48 -17.11 6.58 2.43
CA ALA A 48 -16.78 5.17 2.63
C ALA A 48 -16.90 4.75 4.11
N GLN A 49 -17.25 3.49 4.34
CA GLN A 49 -16.99 2.82 5.61
C GLN A 49 -15.53 2.37 5.65
N VAL A 50 -14.72 2.98 6.50
CA VAL A 50 -13.28 2.75 6.57
C VAL A 50 -12.91 1.95 7.82
N VAL A 51 -12.25 0.82 7.60
CA VAL A 51 -11.65 -0.02 8.65
C VAL A 51 -10.17 0.29 8.74
N LEU A 52 -9.76 0.90 9.86
CA LEU A 52 -8.37 1.15 10.19
C LEU A 52 -7.78 -0.13 10.80
N ALA A 53 -7.06 -0.90 9.98
CA ALA A 53 -6.40 -2.12 10.41
C ALA A 53 -4.99 -1.81 10.94
N VAL A 54 -4.82 -1.86 12.27
CA VAL A 54 -3.63 -1.33 12.96
C VAL A 54 -3.14 -2.24 14.07
N ARG A 55 -1.83 -2.16 14.35
CA ARG A 55 -1.21 -2.97 15.40
C ARG A 55 -1.47 -2.45 16.81
N ASP A 56 -1.61 -1.14 16.96
CA ASP A 56 -1.76 -0.46 18.25
C ASP A 56 -3.17 0.15 18.28
N LEU A 57 -4.07 -0.48 19.05
CA LEU A 57 -5.47 -0.09 19.10
C LEU A 57 -5.68 1.25 19.78
N ASP A 58 -4.83 1.63 20.74
CA ASP A 58 -4.94 2.93 21.42
C ASP A 58 -4.62 4.06 20.44
N LYS A 59 -3.54 3.89 19.65
CA LYS A 59 -3.24 4.82 18.55
C LYS A 59 -4.30 4.79 17.45
N GLY A 60 -4.88 3.63 17.19
CA GLY A 60 -6.01 3.48 16.29
C GLY A 60 -7.24 4.27 16.75
N ALA A 61 -7.60 4.18 18.03
CA ALA A 61 -8.72 4.89 18.62
C ALA A 61 -8.53 6.41 18.54
N ALA A 62 -7.32 6.90 18.83
CA ALA A 62 -6.98 8.30 18.65
C ALA A 62 -7.14 8.77 17.19
N ALA A 63 -6.71 7.94 16.23
CA ALA A 63 -6.87 8.23 14.80
C ALA A 63 -8.35 8.25 14.36
N VAL A 64 -9.17 7.32 14.86
CA VAL A 64 -10.62 7.31 14.61
C VAL A 64 -11.29 8.56 15.15
N GLU A 65 -10.95 8.96 16.38
CA GLU A 65 -11.46 10.20 16.97
C GLU A 65 -11.05 11.43 16.13
N GLU A 66 -9.80 11.47 15.66
CA GLU A 66 -9.28 12.56 14.85
C GLU A 66 -9.97 12.68 13.49
N ILE A 67 -10.22 11.56 12.80
CA ILE A 67 -10.93 11.55 11.53
C ILE A 67 -12.42 11.90 11.75
N GLY A 68 -13.02 11.33 12.79
CA GLY A 68 -14.44 11.50 13.14
C GLY A 68 -14.85 12.94 13.42
N LYS A 69 -13.90 13.83 13.75
CA LYS A 69 -14.13 15.29 13.87
C LYS A 69 -14.59 15.94 12.57
N THR A 70 -14.31 15.30 11.43
CA THR A 70 -14.51 15.86 10.08
C THR A 70 -15.33 14.97 9.15
N THR A 71 -15.85 13.85 9.63
CA THR A 71 -16.57 12.85 8.82
C THR A 71 -17.89 12.44 9.47
N PRO A 72 -18.88 11.93 8.69
CA PRO A 72 -20.11 11.41 9.26
C PRO A 72 -19.87 10.33 10.32
N ALA A 73 -20.72 10.31 11.36
CA ALA A 73 -20.65 9.31 12.42
C ALA A 73 -20.97 7.90 11.88
N GLY A 74 -20.26 6.88 12.38
CA GLY A 74 -20.50 5.47 12.04
C GLY A 74 -19.67 4.92 10.85
N ASN A 75 -18.92 5.77 10.15
CA ASN A 75 -18.14 5.37 8.97
C ASN A 75 -16.72 4.86 9.29
N LEU A 76 -16.36 4.71 10.56
CA LEU A 76 -15.00 4.33 10.97
C LEU A 76 -15.06 3.12 11.91
N ALA A 77 -14.20 2.14 11.65
CA ALA A 77 -14.01 0.97 12.51
C ALA A 77 -12.52 0.69 12.73
N LEU A 78 -12.20 -0.05 13.80
CA LEU A 78 -10.86 -0.52 14.09
C LEU A 78 -10.78 -2.03 13.95
N GLN A 79 -9.70 -2.49 13.35
CA GLN A 79 -9.30 -3.90 13.36
C GLN A 79 -7.88 -4.00 13.93
N ARG A 80 -7.70 -4.90 14.89
CA ARG A 80 -6.34 -5.25 15.34
C ARG A 80 -5.67 -6.08 14.24
N LEU A 81 -4.50 -5.64 13.78
CA LEU A 81 -3.70 -6.34 12.77
C LEU A 81 -2.19 -6.10 12.94
N ASP A 82 -1.45 -7.18 13.16
CA ASP A 82 0.02 -7.23 13.15
C ASP A 82 0.49 -8.02 11.94
N LEU A 83 0.95 -7.30 10.91
CA LEU A 83 1.48 -7.91 9.69
C LEU A 83 2.81 -8.67 9.89
N SER A 84 3.38 -8.62 11.09
CA SER A 84 4.56 -9.42 11.47
C SER A 84 4.20 -10.72 12.19
N SER A 85 2.94 -11.17 12.14
CA SER A 85 2.49 -12.45 12.67
C SER A 85 1.42 -13.08 11.77
N LEU A 86 1.72 -14.22 11.13
CA LEU A 86 0.75 -14.91 10.27
C LEU A 86 -0.48 -15.39 11.04
N SER A 87 -0.34 -15.74 12.32
CA SER A 87 -1.49 -16.12 13.16
C SER A 87 -2.43 -14.94 13.43
N ASP A 88 -1.87 -13.75 13.68
CA ASP A 88 -2.65 -12.52 13.85
C ASP A 88 -3.32 -12.11 12.52
N ILE A 89 -2.61 -12.21 11.39
CA ILE A 89 -3.17 -11.98 10.06
C ILE A 89 -4.36 -12.89 9.77
N ARG A 90 -4.25 -14.19 10.05
CA ARG A 90 -5.36 -15.15 9.86
C ARG A 90 -6.57 -14.78 10.72
N SER A 91 -6.33 -14.46 11.99
CA SER A 91 -7.39 -14.09 12.93
C SER A 91 -8.08 -12.78 12.52
N ALA A 92 -7.31 -11.79 12.08
CA ALA A 92 -7.84 -10.52 11.59
C ALA A 92 -8.59 -10.68 10.27
N ALA A 93 -8.10 -11.51 9.35
CA ALA A 93 -8.76 -11.77 8.07
C ALA A 93 -10.10 -12.49 8.25
N GLU A 94 -10.19 -13.46 9.17
CA GLU A 94 -11.45 -14.13 9.53
C GLU A 94 -12.47 -13.11 10.08
N GLN A 95 -12.06 -12.30 11.07
CA GLN A 95 -12.93 -11.27 11.65
C GLN A 95 -13.39 -10.24 10.61
N LEU A 96 -12.48 -9.76 9.77
CA LEU A 96 -12.79 -8.83 8.69
C LEU A 96 -13.72 -9.47 7.66
N GLY A 97 -13.48 -10.72 7.28
CA GLY A 97 -14.27 -11.43 6.28
C GLY A 97 -15.71 -11.68 6.77
N ASP A 98 -15.87 -12.04 8.04
CA ASP A 98 -17.17 -12.25 8.67
C ASP A 98 -17.95 -10.94 8.84
N GLN A 99 -17.27 -9.87 9.27
CA GLN A 99 -17.89 -8.58 9.51
C GLN A 99 -18.19 -7.82 8.20
N TYR A 100 -17.34 -7.99 7.20
CA TYR A 100 -17.41 -7.29 5.91
C TYR A 100 -17.39 -8.32 4.77
N PRO A 101 -18.55 -8.97 4.48
CA PRO A 101 -18.64 -9.96 3.41
C PRO A 101 -18.36 -9.36 2.01
N GLN A 102 -18.48 -8.04 1.86
CA GLN A 102 -18.18 -7.30 0.65
C GLN A 102 -17.11 -6.25 0.97
N ILE A 103 -15.95 -6.36 0.32
CA ILE A 103 -14.84 -5.41 0.48
C ILE A 103 -14.58 -4.74 -0.86
N ASP A 104 -14.75 -3.43 -0.92
CA ASP A 104 -14.51 -2.64 -2.12
C ASP A 104 -13.03 -2.32 -2.32
N LEU A 105 -12.35 -1.96 -1.24
CA LEU A 105 -10.98 -1.47 -1.29
C LEU A 105 -10.14 -2.16 -0.22
N LEU A 106 -9.11 -2.89 -0.63
CA LEU A 106 -8.04 -3.34 0.25
C LEU A 106 -6.77 -2.54 -0.05
N ILE A 107 -6.36 -1.68 0.88
CA ILE A 107 -5.19 -0.82 0.74
C ILE A 107 -4.06 -1.37 1.63
N ASN A 108 -3.15 -2.09 1.00
CA ASN A 108 -1.92 -2.62 1.58
C ASN A 108 -0.90 -1.48 1.74
N ASN A 109 -1.13 -0.62 2.75
CA ASN A 109 -0.37 0.61 3.00
C ASN A 109 0.75 0.45 4.04
N ALA A 110 0.53 -0.38 5.06
CA ALA A 110 1.46 -0.50 6.17
C ALA A 110 2.88 -0.85 5.71
N GLY A 111 3.87 -0.45 6.50
CA GLY A 111 5.22 -0.91 6.26
C GLY A 111 6.21 -0.36 7.26
N VAL A 112 7.35 -1.02 7.31
CA VAL A 112 8.52 -0.64 8.07
C VAL A 112 9.69 -0.36 7.12
N MET A 113 10.53 0.60 7.49
CA MET A 113 11.65 1.03 6.68
C MET A 113 12.89 1.20 7.56
N TYR A 114 13.97 0.52 7.16
CA TYR A 114 15.29 0.57 7.78
C TYR A 114 15.35 0.30 9.29
N PRO A 115 14.50 -0.57 9.88
CA PRO A 115 14.71 -0.98 11.26
C PRO A 115 16.07 -1.68 11.42
N PRO A 116 16.60 -1.78 12.65
CA PRO A 116 17.62 -2.78 12.97
C PRO A 116 17.18 -4.17 12.46
N LYS A 117 18.15 -5.06 12.19
CA LYS A 117 17.83 -6.44 11.82
C LYS A 117 16.91 -7.05 12.89
N GLY A 118 15.83 -7.65 12.44
CA GLY A 118 14.86 -8.32 13.29
C GLY A 118 14.04 -9.27 12.45
N ASN A 119 13.26 -10.09 13.14
CA ASN A 119 12.41 -11.09 12.51
C ASN A 119 10.95 -10.87 12.90
N THR A 120 10.05 -11.32 12.04
CA THR A 120 8.63 -11.49 12.37
C THR A 120 8.46 -12.62 13.40
N ALA A 121 7.26 -12.77 13.96
CA ALA A 121 6.93 -13.89 14.84
C ALA A 121 7.15 -15.25 14.16
N ASP A 122 7.01 -15.29 12.84
CA ASP A 122 7.17 -16.47 11.99
C ASP A 122 8.62 -16.67 11.49
N GLY A 123 9.56 -15.84 11.94
CA GLY A 123 10.99 -15.97 11.63
C GLY A 123 11.45 -15.28 10.33
N PHE A 124 10.58 -14.57 9.61
CA PHE A 124 10.99 -13.86 8.39
C PHE A 124 11.73 -12.57 8.70
N GLU A 125 12.61 -12.12 7.81
CA GLU A 125 13.21 -10.78 7.89
C GLU A 125 12.11 -9.72 7.98
N LEU A 126 12.23 -8.81 8.94
CA LEU A 126 11.14 -7.94 9.37
C LEU A 126 10.54 -7.09 8.23
N GLN A 127 11.35 -6.53 7.33
CA GLN A 127 10.86 -5.69 6.24
C GLN A 127 10.17 -6.51 5.14
N PHE A 128 10.76 -7.63 4.72
CA PHE A 128 10.16 -8.55 3.76
C PHE A 128 8.88 -9.20 4.32
N GLY A 129 8.95 -9.69 5.56
CA GLY A 129 7.84 -10.27 6.29
C GLY A 129 6.66 -9.30 6.45
N THR A 130 6.89 -8.09 6.96
CA THR A 130 5.82 -7.11 7.21
C THR A 130 5.31 -6.48 5.91
N ASN A 131 6.20 -6.00 5.04
CA ASN A 131 5.80 -5.18 3.90
C ASN A 131 5.24 -6.01 2.74
N HIS A 132 5.69 -7.27 2.60
CA HIS A 132 5.30 -8.16 1.51
C HIS A 132 4.53 -9.39 2.01
N LEU A 133 5.14 -10.31 2.78
CA LEU A 133 4.50 -11.59 3.13
C LEU A 133 3.20 -11.41 3.94
N GLY A 134 3.16 -10.45 4.86
CA GLY A 134 1.97 -10.16 5.64
C GLY A 134 0.81 -9.64 4.79
N HIS A 135 1.08 -8.75 3.83
CA HIS A 135 0.07 -8.26 2.88
C HIS A 135 -0.33 -9.32 1.86
N PHE A 136 0.62 -10.15 1.42
CA PHE A 136 0.36 -11.29 0.55
C PHE A 136 -0.67 -12.22 1.21
N ALA A 137 -0.42 -12.59 2.48
CA ALA A 137 -1.31 -13.44 3.25
C ALA A 137 -2.67 -12.80 3.50
N LEU A 138 -2.71 -11.54 3.94
CA LEU A 138 -3.96 -10.81 4.16
C LEU A 138 -4.80 -10.72 2.88
N THR A 139 -4.17 -10.41 1.75
CA THR A 139 -4.87 -10.29 0.47
C THR A 139 -5.43 -11.63 0.01
N ALA A 140 -4.67 -12.73 0.17
CA ALA A 140 -5.14 -14.07 -0.18
C ALA A 140 -6.41 -14.44 0.60
N LEU A 141 -6.39 -14.19 1.92
CA LEU A 141 -7.45 -14.57 2.85
C LEU A 141 -8.73 -13.73 2.69
N LEU A 142 -8.62 -12.51 2.17
CA LEU A 142 -9.76 -11.62 1.90
C LEU A 142 -10.19 -11.61 0.42
N LEU A 143 -9.58 -12.44 -0.43
CA LEU A 143 -9.78 -12.32 -1.88
C LEU A 143 -11.21 -12.66 -2.31
N GLU A 144 -11.87 -13.60 -1.64
CA GLU A 144 -13.27 -13.95 -1.93
C GLU A 144 -14.20 -12.76 -1.63
N ASN A 145 -14.01 -12.09 -0.48
CA ASN A 145 -14.76 -10.87 -0.12
C ASN A 145 -14.57 -9.72 -1.12
N LEU A 146 -13.40 -9.65 -1.77
CA LEU A 146 -13.11 -8.67 -2.82
C LEU A 146 -13.77 -9.07 -4.15
N THR A 147 -13.61 -10.32 -4.57
CA THR A 147 -14.02 -10.79 -5.91
C THR A 147 -15.53 -10.91 -6.09
N THR A 148 -16.31 -10.92 -5.01
CA THR A 148 -17.78 -10.77 -5.06
C THR A 148 -18.25 -9.35 -5.38
N VAL A 149 -17.37 -8.35 -5.27
CA VAL A 149 -17.70 -6.93 -5.46
C VAL A 149 -17.17 -6.45 -6.81
N ARG A 150 -18.09 -6.05 -7.69
CA ARG A 150 -17.75 -5.50 -9.00
C ARG A 150 -16.90 -4.24 -8.87
N GLY A 151 -15.74 -4.23 -9.51
CA GLY A 151 -14.82 -3.09 -9.51
C GLY A 151 -14.08 -2.88 -8.19
N SER A 152 -14.05 -3.88 -7.30
CA SER A 152 -13.20 -3.86 -6.12
C SER A 152 -11.72 -3.78 -6.49
N ARG A 153 -10.91 -3.26 -5.58
CA ARG A 153 -9.50 -2.96 -5.85
C ARG A 153 -8.60 -3.37 -4.70
N VAL A 154 -7.49 -4.01 -5.06
CA VAL A 154 -6.33 -4.19 -4.18
C VAL A 154 -5.30 -3.14 -4.56
N VAL A 155 -4.94 -2.24 -3.64
CA VAL A 155 -3.92 -1.21 -3.86
C VAL A 155 -2.73 -1.48 -2.95
N THR A 156 -1.57 -1.74 -3.55
CA THR A 156 -0.34 -2.02 -2.81
C THR A 156 0.63 -0.84 -2.84
N VAL A 157 1.02 -0.36 -1.65
CA VAL A 157 1.93 0.77 -1.51
C VAL A 157 3.40 0.31 -1.56
N SER A 158 4.02 0.54 -2.72
CA SER A 158 5.45 0.37 -2.96
C SER A 158 6.22 1.68 -2.65
N SER A 159 7.42 1.84 -3.19
CA SER A 159 8.31 2.98 -2.97
C SER A 159 9.29 3.12 -4.13
N ASN A 160 9.84 4.32 -4.34
CA ASN A 160 11.03 4.50 -5.18
C ASN A 160 12.22 3.63 -4.71
N GLY A 161 12.20 3.09 -3.49
CA GLY A 161 13.14 2.07 -3.01
C GLY A 161 13.38 0.92 -4.00
N HIS A 162 12.34 0.48 -4.72
CA HIS A 162 12.47 -0.60 -5.72
C HIS A 162 13.42 -0.26 -6.89
N LYS A 163 13.71 1.03 -7.13
CA LYS A 163 14.62 1.49 -8.19
C LYS A 163 16.10 1.44 -7.77
N PHE A 164 16.40 1.32 -6.47
CA PHE A 164 17.75 1.46 -5.94
C PHE A 164 18.38 0.11 -5.62
N ARG A 165 18.98 -0.52 -6.65
CA ARG A 165 19.68 -1.82 -6.54
C ARG A 165 18.83 -2.91 -5.85
N ALA A 166 17.52 -2.89 -6.06
CA ALA A 166 16.63 -3.93 -5.58
C ALA A 166 16.89 -5.24 -6.29
N ALA A 167 16.82 -6.35 -5.57
CA ALA A 167 16.79 -7.70 -6.11
C ALA A 167 15.98 -8.59 -5.17
N ILE A 168 15.44 -9.69 -5.70
CA ILE A 168 14.87 -10.76 -4.89
C ILE A 168 15.96 -11.79 -4.67
N HIS A 169 16.47 -11.87 -3.44
CA HIS A 169 17.55 -12.77 -3.06
C HIS A 169 16.99 -14.15 -2.71
N PHE A 170 16.56 -14.95 -3.69
CA PHE A 170 15.93 -16.25 -3.40
C PHE A 170 16.78 -17.20 -2.55
N ASP A 171 18.10 -17.13 -2.67
CA ASP A 171 19.03 -17.95 -1.89
C ASP A 171 19.35 -17.35 -0.50
N ASP A 172 18.75 -16.20 -0.16
CA ASP A 172 18.87 -15.49 1.12
C ASP A 172 17.72 -14.49 1.36
N LEU A 173 16.46 -14.94 1.23
CA LEU A 173 15.31 -14.01 1.33
C LEU A 173 15.26 -13.31 2.70
N GLN A 174 15.78 -13.99 3.72
CA GLN A 174 15.79 -13.54 5.11
C GLN A 174 17.02 -12.70 5.48
N TRP A 175 17.91 -12.42 4.52
CA TRP A 175 19.13 -11.63 4.74
C TRP A 175 19.95 -12.13 5.95
N GLU A 176 20.22 -13.43 5.99
CA GLU A 176 20.93 -14.09 7.08
C GLU A 176 22.43 -13.80 7.06
N ARG A 177 23.01 -13.64 5.87
CA ARG A 177 24.47 -13.49 5.66
C ARG A 177 24.95 -12.07 5.93
N ASP A 178 24.71 -11.16 4.99
CA ASP A 178 25.22 -9.77 5.02
C ASP A 178 24.05 -8.77 5.03
N TYR A 179 23.39 -8.62 6.17
CA TYR A 179 22.17 -7.80 6.28
C TYR A 179 22.39 -6.35 5.86
N SER A 180 21.69 -5.95 4.80
CA SER A 180 21.57 -4.55 4.38
C SER A 180 20.15 -4.08 4.63
N ARG A 181 19.95 -3.22 5.63
CA ARG A 181 18.61 -2.64 5.90
C ARG A 181 18.01 -1.93 4.68
N VAL A 182 18.86 -1.31 3.84
CA VAL A 182 18.43 -0.66 2.60
C VAL A 182 18.11 -1.69 1.52
N GLY A 183 18.93 -2.73 1.39
CA GLY A 183 18.71 -3.85 0.48
C GLY A 183 17.42 -4.61 0.78
N ALA A 184 17.19 -4.94 2.06
CA ALA A 184 15.96 -5.60 2.52
C ALA A 184 14.71 -4.75 2.27
N TYR A 185 14.78 -3.43 2.50
CA TYR A 185 13.69 -2.53 2.14
C TYR A 185 13.42 -2.53 0.64
N ALA A 186 14.48 -2.39 -0.17
CA ALA A 186 14.39 -2.37 -1.64
C ALA A 186 13.82 -3.70 -2.18
N GLN A 187 14.26 -4.85 -1.65
CA GLN A 187 13.69 -6.17 -1.93
C GLN A 187 12.19 -6.19 -1.62
N SER A 188 11.79 -5.73 -0.42
CA SER A 188 10.37 -5.74 -0.02
C SER A 188 9.50 -4.90 -0.97
N LYS A 189 9.99 -3.72 -1.38
CA LYS A 189 9.23 -2.81 -2.25
C LYS A 189 9.22 -3.24 -3.72
N LEU A 190 10.24 -3.96 -4.17
CA LEU A 190 10.20 -4.68 -5.44
C LEU A 190 9.20 -5.84 -5.38
N ALA A 191 9.19 -6.60 -4.28
CA ALA A 191 8.25 -7.70 -4.05
C ALA A 191 6.79 -7.24 -4.10
N ASN A 192 6.47 -6.08 -3.50
CA ASN A 192 5.14 -5.46 -3.62
C ASN A 192 4.70 -5.24 -5.08
N LEU A 193 5.60 -4.81 -5.99
CA LEU A 193 5.25 -4.59 -7.40
C LEU A 193 5.11 -5.90 -8.17
N LEU A 194 6.03 -6.85 -7.95
CA LEU A 194 5.94 -8.20 -8.52
C LEU A 194 4.61 -8.87 -8.13
N PHE A 195 4.23 -8.74 -6.86
CA PHE A 195 2.94 -9.20 -6.33
C PHE A 195 1.76 -8.55 -7.05
N THR A 196 1.71 -7.22 -7.16
CA THR A 196 0.60 -6.52 -7.80
C THR A 196 0.41 -6.98 -9.25
N TYR A 197 1.49 -7.12 -10.02
CA TYR A 197 1.39 -7.50 -11.42
C TYR A 197 0.98 -8.97 -11.60
N GLU A 198 1.49 -9.86 -10.74
CA GLU A 198 1.06 -11.27 -10.76
C GLU A 198 -0.39 -11.44 -10.31
N LEU A 199 -0.81 -10.72 -9.26
CA LEU A 199 -2.20 -10.73 -8.81
C LEU A 199 -3.13 -10.23 -9.92
N GLN A 200 -2.78 -9.14 -10.60
CA GLN A 200 -3.58 -8.64 -11.72
C GLN A 200 -3.71 -9.69 -12.83
N ARG A 201 -2.60 -10.37 -13.18
CA ARG A 201 -2.60 -11.42 -14.21
C ARG A 201 -3.50 -12.59 -13.84
N ARG A 202 -3.47 -13.01 -12.57
CA ARG A 202 -4.31 -14.10 -12.04
C ARG A 202 -5.78 -13.72 -11.97
N LEU A 203 -6.10 -12.53 -11.45
CA LEU A 203 -7.47 -11.99 -11.46
C LEU A 203 -8.06 -11.96 -12.88
N GLN A 204 -7.26 -11.48 -13.86
CA GLN A 204 -7.68 -11.47 -15.25
C GLN A 204 -7.88 -12.89 -15.81
N ALA A 205 -6.99 -13.82 -15.51
CA ALA A 205 -7.11 -15.22 -15.95
C ALA A 205 -8.34 -15.92 -15.34
N ALA A 206 -8.70 -15.58 -14.11
CA ALA A 206 -9.91 -16.05 -13.42
C ALA A 206 -11.20 -15.34 -13.87
N GLY A 207 -11.11 -14.30 -14.71
CA GLY A 207 -12.26 -13.51 -15.16
C GLY A 207 -12.86 -12.61 -14.08
N ALA A 208 -12.12 -12.32 -13.01
CA ALA A 208 -12.57 -11.44 -11.94
C ALA A 208 -12.62 -9.97 -12.41
N GLU A 209 -13.61 -9.23 -11.92
CA GLU A 209 -13.71 -7.77 -12.16
C GLU A 209 -12.87 -6.96 -11.16
N THR A 210 -12.37 -7.59 -10.11
CA THR A 210 -11.38 -7.01 -9.19
C THR A 210 -10.09 -6.68 -9.93
N VAL A 211 -9.49 -5.54 -9.60
CA VAL A 211 -8.19 -5.13 -10.15
C VAL A 211 -7.14 -4.94 -9.06
N ALA A 212 -5.90 -5.30 -9.38
CA ALA A 212 -4.74 -5.03 -8.54
C ALA A 212 -3.94 -3.86 -9.09
N LEU A 213 -3.63 -2.90 -8.23
CA LEU A 213 -2.97 -1.65 -8.55
C LEU A 213 -1.83 -1.40 -7.56
N ALA A 214 -0.89 -0.55 -7.95
CA ALA A 214 0.20 -0.12 -7.07
C ALA A 214 0.25 1.40 -6.96
N ALA A 215 0.80 1.89 -5.86
CA ALA A 215 1.08 3.30 -5.67
C ALA A 215 2.40 3.50 -4.92
N HIS A 216 3.01 4.69 -5.03
CA HIS A 216 4.05 5.12 -4.11
C HIS A 216 3.91 6.60 -3.76
N PRO A 217 4.29 6.99 -2.53
CA PRO A 217 4.01 8.33 -2.01
C PRO A 217 5.08 9.38 -2.38
N GLY A 218 6.06 9.02 -3.22
CA GLY A 218 7.30 9.78 -3.39
C GLY A 218 8.22 9.70 -2.17
N ALA A 219 8.93 10.79 -1.88
CA ALA A 219 9.65 10.94 -0.62
C ALA A 219 8.67 11.46 0.43
N SER A 220 8.01 10.61 1.19
CA SER A 220 7.06 11.05 2.22
C SER A 220 7.72 11.19 3.59
N GLY A 221 7.52 12.35 4.23
CA GLY A 221 8.03 12.66 5.58
C GLY A 221 7.15 12.01 6.64
N THR A 222 7.14 10.67 6.66
CA THR A 222 6.28 9.87 7.54
C THR A 222 7.08 9.23 8.66
N GLU A 223 6.39 8.65 9.64
CA GLU A 223 6.96 7.80 10.71
C GLU A 223 7.91 6.68 10.22
N LEU A 224 7.92 6.36 8.91
CA LEU A 224 8.94 5.51 8.29
C LEU A 224 10.37 6.07 8.45
N MET A 225 10.54 7.38 8.60
CA MET A 225 11.86 8.02 8.73
C MET A 225 12.48 7.87 10.12
N ARG A 226 11.77 7.32 11.12
CA ARG A 226 12.22 7.24 12.53
C ARG A 226 13.53 6.47 12.75
N HIS A 227 13.91 5.59 11.82
CA HIS A 227 15.17 4.84 11.86
C HIS A 227 16.26 5.41 10.92
N ILE A 228 15.98 6.53 10.26
CA ILE A 228 17.02 7.29 9.56
C ILE A 228 17.74 8.18 10.57
N THR A 229 18.81 7.64 11.15
CA THR A 229 19.89 8.46 11.71
C THR A 229 20.61 9.13 10.55
N PHE A 230 20.20 10.34 10.20
CA PHE A 230 21.11 11.23 9.50
C PHE A 230 22.26 11.57 10.45
N GLY A 231 23.45 11.85 9.91
CA GLY A 231 24.43 12.65 10.64
C GLY A 231 23.84 14.01 11.07
N PRO A 232 24.66 14.94 11.58
CA PRO A 232 24.24 16.05 12.47
C PRO A 232 22.88 16.68 12.10
N GLU A 233 22.06 16.92 13.12
CA GLU A 233 20.63 17.30 13.13
C GLU A 233 20.15 18.31 12.06
N ALA A 234 21.05 19.13 11.50
CA ALA A 234 20.74 20.02 10.38
C ALA A 234 20.40 19.29 9.06
N LEU A 235 20.96 18.10 8.81
CA LEU A 235 20.74 17.34 7.57
C LEU A 235 19.36 16.66 7.56
N SER A 236 18.85 16.23 8.72
CA SER A 236 17.53 15.63 8.87
C SER A 236 16.41 16.64 8.65
N ALA A 237 16.57 17.88 9.13
CA ALA A 237 15.62 18.98 8.90
C ALA A 237 15.53 19.40 7.43
N ALA A 238 16.64 19.39 6.69
CA ALA A 238 16.66 19.66 5.25
C ALA A 238 16.05 18.51 4.42
N ALA A 239 16.27 17.26 4.83
CA ALA A 239 15.64 16.08 4.20
C ALA A 239 14.11 16.05 4.41
N LEU A 240 13.61 16.47 5.58
CA LEU A 240 12.19 16.66 5.86
C LEU A 240 11.57 17.78 5.00
N LYS A 241 12.30 18.87 4.76
CA LYS A 241 11.91 19.94 3.80
C LYS A 241 11.96 19.49 2.34
N LEU A 242 12.56 18.33 2.04
CA LEU A 242 12.55 17.67 0.73
C LEU A 242 11.49 16.55 0.61
N ALA A 243 10.76 16.27 1.69
CA ALA A 243 9.69 15.27 1.72
C ALA A 243 8.29 15.87 1.42
N GLN A 244 7.46 15.16 0.66
CA GLN A 244 6.05 15.47 0.44
C GLN A 244 5.26 15.34 1.75
N SER A 245 4.26 16.19 1.96
CA SER A 245 3.34 16.06 3.10
C SER A 245 2.62 14.72 3.05
N PRO A 246 2.22 14.13 4.20
CA PRO A 246 1.44 12.91 4.21
C PRO A 246 0.17 12.98 3.34
N ALA A 247 -0.55 14.11 3.36
CA ALA A 247 -1.74 14.32 2.54
C ALA A 247 -1.45 14.21 1.04
N MET A 248 -0.40 14.88 0.56
CA MET A 248 0.02 14.78 -0.83
C MET A 248 0.62 13.40 -1.16
N GLY A 249 1.25 12.74 -0.20
CA GLY A 249 1.80 11.39 -0.34
C GLY A 249 0.72 10.30 -0.42
N ALA A 250 -0.47 10.55 0.14
CA ALA A 250 -1.63 9.65 0.06
C ALA A 250 -2.32 9.70 -1.30
N LEU A 251 -2.20 10.81 -2.05
CA LEU A 251 -2.90 11.00 -3.32
C LEU A 251 -2.63 9.89 -4.37
N PRO A 252 -1.41 9.36 -4.56
CA PRO A 252 -1.19 8.22 -5.46
C PRO A 252 -2.00 6.97 -5.07
N SER A 253 -2.08 6.64 -3.78
CA SER A 253 -2.86 5.51 -3.29
C SER A 253 -4.35 5.75 -3.45
N LEU A 254 -4.82 6.96 -3.12
CA LEU A 254 -6.21 7.36 -3.29
C LEU A 254 -6.61 7.32 -4.77
N ARG A 255 -5.76 7.83 -5.67
CA ARG A 255 -6.03 7.78 -7.11
C ARG A 255 -6.15 6.36 -7.62
N ALA A 256 -5.22 5.48 -7.23
CA ALA A 256 -5.33 4.06 -7.55
C ALA A 256 -6.64 3.47 -7.00
N ALA A 257 -7.02 3.81 -5.78
CA ALA A 257 -8.20 3.28 -5.12
C ALA A 257 -9.53 3.78 -5.72
N THR A 258 -9.61 5.00 -6.25
CA THR A 258 -10.92 5.63 -6.53
C THR A 258 -11.07 6.22 -7.93
N ASP A 259 -10.00 6.42 -8.72
CA ASP A 259 -10.11 6.96 -10.08
C ASP A 259 -10.92 5.98 -10.96
N PRO A 260 -12.10 6.37 -11.50
CA PRO A 260 -12.92 5.49 -12.34
C PRO A 260 -12.21 5.06 -13.63
N THR A 261 -11.16 5.78 -14.04
CA THR A 261 -10.38 5.51 -15.24
C THR A 261 -9.15 4.63 -14.96
N ALA A 262 -8.91 4.23 -13.71
CA ALA A 262 -7.80 3.36 -13.35
C ALA A 262 -7.91 1.99 -14.01
N VAL A 263 -6.80 1.49 -14.54
CA VAL A 263 -6.70 0.19 -15.20
C VAL A 263 -5.83 -0.74 -14.36
N GLY A 264 -6.28 -1.98 -14.15
CA GLY A 264 -5.52 -2.99 -13.41
C GLY A 264 -4.08 -3.14 -13.91
N GLY A 265 -3.15 -3.30 -12.98
CA GLY A 265 -1.71 -3.34 -13.24
C GLY A 265 -1.05 -1.97 -13.41
N GLN A 266 -1.78 -0.86 -13.26
CA GLN A 266 -1.16 0.47 -13.23
C GLN A 266 -0.44 0.76 -11.91
N TYR A 267 0.59 1.61 -12.00
CA TYR A 267 1.38 2.09 -10.89
C TYR A 267 1.29 3.62 -10.81
N TYR A 268 0.88 4.15 -9.66
CA TYR A 268 0.68 5.57 -9.46
C TYR A 268 1.78 6.19 -8.61
N GLY A 269 2.21 7.39 -8.99
CA GLY A 269 3.31 8.08 -8.33
C GLY A 269 3.29 9.58 -8.55
N PRO A 270 4.05 10.36 -7.78
CA PRO A 270 4.10 11.81 -7.94
C PRO A 270 4.69 12.21 -9.30
N SER A 271 4.13 13.27 -9.88
CA SER A 271 4.45 13.71 -11.23
C SER A 271 5.78 14.44 -11.41
N GLY A 272 6.35 14.98 -10.33
CA GLY A 272 7.53 15.84 -10.32
C GLY A 272 8.86 15.10 -10.53
N PHE A 273 9.95 15.86 -10.44
CA PHE A 273 11.30 15.36 -10.70
C PHE A 273 11.65 14.15 -9.83
N GLY A 274 12.12 13.07 -10.46
CA GLY A 274 12.46 11.81 -9.79
C GLY A 274 11.28 11.12 -9.09
N GLU A 275 10.05 11.57 -9.35
CA GLU A 275 8.83 11.12 -8.67
C GLU A 275 8.92 11.29 -7.15
N PHE A 276 9.70 12.27 -6.68
CA PHE A 276 9.81 12.56 -5.24
C PHE A 276 8.60 13.31 -4.71
N ARG A 277 8.00 14.16 -5.55
CA ARG A 277 6.87 15.03 -5.20
C ARG A 277 5.96 15.34 -6.39
N GLY A 278 4.80 15.90 -6.11
CA GLY A 278 3.79 16.33 -7.09
C GLY A 278 2.50 15.54 -6.99
N TYR A 279 1.54 15.94 -7.80
CA TYR A 279 0.24 15.28 -7.94
C TYR A 279 0.40 13.90 -8.60
N PRO A 280 -0.49 12.94 -8.28
CA PRO A 280 -0.38 11.58 -8.76
C PRO A 280 -0.61 11.49 -10.27
N LYS A 281 0.22 10.70 -10.94
CA LYS A 281 0.06 10.26 -12.33
C LYS A 281 0.39 8.77 -12.42
N VAL A 282 0.02 8.14 -13.54
CA VAL A 282 0.58 6.82 -13.88
C VAL A 282 2.08 6.98 -14.13
N VAL A 283 2.88 6.17 -13.44
CA VAL A 283 4.34 6.12 -13.54
C VAL A 283 4.81 4.73 -13.97
N LYS A 284 6.10 4.59 -14.26
CA LYS A 284 6.70 3.31 -14.62
C LYS A 284 7.51 2.76 -13.45
N SER A 285 7.51 1.43 -13.33
CA SER A 285 8.37 0.69 -12.42
C SER A 285 9.57 0.10 -13.18
N THR A 286 10.49 -0.54 -12.46
CA THR A 286 11.68 -1.17 -13.06
C THR A 286 11.33 -2.29 -14.04
N ARG A 287 12.22 -2.56 -15.02
CA ARG A 287 12.09 -3.71 -15.93
C ARG A 287 11.96 -5.03 -15.18
N GLN A 288 12.72 -5.20 -14.11
CA GLN A 288 12.69 -6.39 -13.26
C GLN A 288 11.31 -6.64 -12.66
N SER A 289 10.58 -5.59 -12.27
CA SER A 289 9.23 -5.79 -11.74
C SER A 289 8.24 -6.32 -12.79
N HIS A 290 8.51 -6.19 -14.09
CA HIS A 290 7.69 -6.77 -15.17
C HIS A 290 8.17 -8.15 -15.64
N ASP A 291 9.18 -8.74 -15.01
CA ASP A 291 9.65 -10.09 -15.31
C ASP A 291 8.65 -11.13 -14.78
N GLN A 292 7.92 -11.78 -15.68
CA GLN A 292 6.87 -12.75 -15.31
C GLN A 292 7.43 -14.00 -14.61
N ALA A 293 8.62 -14.46 -14.98
CA ALA A 293 9.21 -15.63 -14.32
C ALA A 293 9.60 -15.29 -12.88
N LEU A 294 10.12 -14.07 -12.65
CA LEU A 294 10.40 -13.56 -11.32
C LEU A 294 9.13 -13.39 -10.49
N GLN A 295 8.07 -12.84 -11.09
CA GLN A 295 6.74 -12.68 -10.47
C GLN A 295 6.19 -14.03 -10.00
N GLN A 296 6.15 -15.02 -10.89
CA GLN A 296 5.65 -16.36 -10.59
C GLN A 296 6.49 -17.06 -9.52
N ARG A 297 7.82 -16.98 -9.61
CA ARG A 297 8.72 -17.60 -8.61
C ARG A 297 8.52 -16.97 -7.23
N LEU A 298 8.43 -15.64 -7.14
CA LEU A 298 8.16 -14.96 -5.87
C LEU A 298 6.78 -15.32 -5.32
N TRP A 299 5.78 -15.45 -6.18
CA TRP A 299 4.43 -15.88 -5.77
C TRP A 299 4.46 -17.25 -5.12
N SER A 300 5.01 -18.27 -5.78
CA SER A 300 5.08 -19.63 -5.24
C SER A 300 5.85 -19.69 -3.92
N VAL A 301 6.96 -18.97 -3.82
CA VAL A 301 7.72 -18.90 -2.55
C VAL A 301 6.92 -18.16 -1.47
N SER A 302 6.12 -17.16 -1.84
CA SER A 302 5.26 -16.47 -0.88
C SER A 302 4.14 -17.38 -0.37
N GLU A 303 3.53 -18.20 -1.23
CA GLU A 303 2.55 -19.23 -0.82
C GLU A 303 3.18 -20.26 0.14
N GLU A 304 4.39 -20.75 -0.19
CA GLU A 304 5.13 -21.69 0.65
C GLU A 304 5.46 -21.09 2.03
N LEU A 305 6.02 -19.89 2.07
CA LEU A 305 6.43 -19.23 3.32
C LEU A 305 5.23 -18.89 4.20
N THR A 306 4.12 -18.45 3.61
CA THR A 306 2.94 -18.01 4.37
C THR A 306 1.96 -19.15 4.68
N GLY A 307 2.08 -20.28 3.98
CA GLY A 307 1.11 -21.36 4.03
C GLY A 307 -0.30 -20.91 3.63
N VAL A 308 -0.42 -19.91 2.75
CA VAL A 308 -1.70 -19.46 2.17
C VAL A 308 -1.63 -19.56 0.65
N ASN A 309 -2.74 -19.92 0.02
CA ASN A 309 -2.87 -19.96 -1.43
C ASN A 309 -3.93 -18.96 -1.88
N PHE A 310 -3.81 -18.49 -3.11
CA PHE A 310 -4.82 -17.62 -3.70
C PHE A 310 -5.90 -18.44 -4.41
N PRO A 311 -7.18 -18.06 -4.29
CA PRO A 311 -8.27 -18.70 -5.02
C PRO A 311 -8.38 -18.22 -6.49
N VAL A 312 -7.26 -17.87 -7.15
CA VAL A 312 -7.16 -17.35 -8.54
C VAL A 312 -5.88 -17.74 -9.28
#